data_AF-A0A4Q0Z193-F1
#
_entry.id   AF-A0A4Q0Z193-F1
#
_cell.length_a   1.000
_cell.length_b   1.000
_cell.length_c   1.000
_cell.angle_alpha   90.00
_cell.angle_beta   90.00
_cell.angle_gamma   90.00
#
_symmetry.space_group_name_H-M   'P 1'
#
loop_
_entity.id
_entity.type
_entity.pdbx_description
1 polymer ?
#
loop_
_entity_poly.entity_id
_entity_poly.type
_entity_poly.pdbx_seq_one_letter_code
_entity_poly.pdbx_strand_id
1 'polypeptide(L)'
;MDFTKKVFLLTSCLLVSISLNANETIESFSKAKKLMKKVYKSNQTTFYGNCNYNYKDKSNMIVRESCGYKPRNEYTKKGKKNQRARRIECTC
;
A
#
# COMPACT_ATOMS: atom_id res chain seq x y z
N MET A 1 43.33 -23.43 -16.38
CA MET A 1 41.87 -23.32 -16.17
C MET A 1 41.48 -22.40 -15.00
N ASP A 2 42.44 -21.89 -14.23
CA ASP A 2 42.16 -21.14 -12.99
C ASP A 2 41.99 -19.62 -13.19
N PHE A 3 42.65 -19.05 -14.18
CA PHE A 3 42.55 -17.62 -14.49
C PHE A 3 41.16 -17.25 -15.02
N THR A 4 40.63 -18.03 -15.96
CA THR A 4 39.31 -17.83 -16.56
C THR A 4 38.19 -17.99 -15.53
N LYS A 5 38.33 -18.92 -14.58
CA LYS A 5 37.39 -19.10 -13.47
C LYS A 5 37.40 -17.92 -12.49
N LYS A 6 38.59 -17.37 -12.17
CA LYS A 6 38.70 -16.15 -11.34
C LYS A 6 38.09 -14.93 -12.02
N VAL A 7 38.33 -14.74 -13.32
CA VAL A 7 37.72 -13.65 -14.10
C VAL A 7 36.20 -13.79 -14.11
N PHE A 8 35.69 -15.00 -14.32
CA PHE A 8 34.24 -15.27 -14.29
C PHE A 8 33.62 -15.06 -12.90
N LEU A 9 34.33 -15.43 -11.83
CA LEU A 9 33.89 -15.18 -10.46
C LEU A 9 33.86 -13.68 -10.13
N LEU A 10 34.86 -12.92 -10.60
CA LEU A 10 34.97 -11.49 -10.36
C LEU A 10 33.88 -10.70 -11.10
N THR A 11 33.60 -11.07 -12.36
CA THR A 11 32.54 -10.44 -13.16
C THR A 11 31.15 -10.77 -12.61
N SER A 12 30.93 -12.00 -12.15
CA SER A 12 29.69 -12.38 -11.46
C SER A 12 29.46 -11.59 -10.18
N CYS A 13 30.52 -11.31 -9.40
CA CYS A 13 30.41 -10.55 -8.16
C CYS A 13 30.11 -9.07 -8.43
N LEU A 14 30.70 -8.49 -9.48
CA LEU A 14 30.46 -7.10 -9.88
C LEU A 14 28.99 -6.86 -10.32
N LEU A 15 28.37 -7.84 -10.99
CA LEU A 15 26.98 -7.76 -11.44
C LEU A 15 25.97 -7.78 -10.28
N VAL A 16 26.28 -8.50 -9.19
CA VAL A 16 25.42 -8.54 -7.99
C VAL A 16 25.43 -7.18 -7.27
N SER A 17 26.57 -6.49 -7.22
CA SER A 17 26.71 -5.19 -6.54
C SER A 17 25.85 -4.08 -7.17
N ILE A 18 25.65 -4.11 -8.49
CA ILE A 18 24.83 -3.09 -9.21
C ILE A 18 23.34 -3.26 -8.88
N SER A 19 22.92 -4.45 -8.45
CA SER A 19 21.52 -4.76 -8.13
C SER A 19 21.09 -4.31 -6.73
N LEU A 20 22.01 -3.81 -5.89
CA LEU A 20 21.77 -3.46 -4.49
C LEU A 20 21.33 -2.00 -4.27
N ASN A 21 20.63 -1.38 -5.23
CA ASN A 21 20.00 -0.06 -5.04
C ASN A 21 18.64 -0.18 -4.32
N ALA A 22 18.61 -0.82 -3.14
CA ALA A 22 17.37 -1.11 -2.41
C ALA A 22 16.99 -0.07 -1.34
N ASN A 23 17.76 1.03 -1.20
CA ASN A 23 17.55 2.01 -0.12
C ASN A 23 16.92 3.32 -0.60
N GLU A 24 15.77 3.20 -1.27
CA GLU A 24 14.92 4.36 -1.56
C GLU A 24 14.27 4.83 -0.26
N THR A 25 14.79 5.91 0.34
CA THR A 25 14.16 6.50 1.51
C THR A 25 12.90 7.24 1.09
N ILE A 26 11.79 6.97 1.79
CA ILE A 26 10.53 7.67 1.50
C ILE A 26 10.59 9.04 2.17
N GLU A 27 10.86 10.08 1.39
CA GLU A 27 11.09 11.45 1.89
C GLU A 27 9.90 12.07 2.67
N SER A 28 8.68 11.53 2.53
CA SER A 28 7.54 12.02 3.30
C SER A 28 6.43 11.00 3.47
N PHE A 29 5.66 11.14 4.53
CA PHE A 29 4.45 10.34 4.75
C PHE A 29 3.44 10.46 3.60
N SER A 30 3.35 11.63 2.94
CA SER A 30 2.48 11.80 1.76
C SER A 30 2.93 10.93 0.58
N LYS A 31 4.24 10.84 0.32
CA LYS A 31 4.82 9.93 -0.67
C LYS A 31 4.56 8.47 -0.28
N ALA A 32 4.73 8.12 1.00
CA ALA A 32 4.45 6.78 1.53
C ALA A 32 3.01 6.34 1.25
N LYS A 33 2.03 7.20 1.55
CA LYS A 33 0.61 6.93 1.28
C LYS A 33 0.30 6.70 -0.20
N LYS A 34 0.98 7.40 -1.10
CA LYS A 34 0.82 7.19 -2.55
C LYS A 34 1.38 5.84 -2.99
N LEU A 35 2.54 5.43 -2.45
CA LEU A 35 3.14 4.13 -2.71
C LEU A 35 2.29 2.99 -2.16
N MET A 36 1.73 3.14 -0.96
CA MET A 36 0.86 2.15 -0.34
C MET A 36 -0.33 1.77 -1.24
N LYS A 37 -0.94 2.75 -1.93
CA LYS A 37 -2.03 2.47 -2.89
C LYS A 37 -1.61 1.58 -4.06
N LYS A 38 -0.33 1.62 -4.44
CA LYS A 38 0.23 0.75 -5.48
C LYS A 38 0.47 -0.66 -4.95
N VAL A 39 1.07 -0.77 -3.75
CA VAL A 39 1.36 -2.06 -3.09
C VAL A 39 0.08 -2.86 -2.85
N TYR A 40 -0.97 -2.21 -2.34
CA TYR A 40 -2.24 -2.86 -2.04
C TYR A 40 -3.20 -2.95 -3.24
N LYS A 41 -2.73 -2.66 -4.47
CA LYS A 41 -3.61 -2.67 -5.66
C LYS A 41 -4.25 -4.04 -5.89
N SER A 42 -3.52 -5.12 -5.64
CA SER A 42 -3.98 -6.52 -5.77
C SER A 42 -4.69 -7.07 -4.54
N ASN A 43 -4.59 -6.41 -3.38
CA ASN A 43 -5.20 -6.83 -2.12
C ASN A 43 -5.91 -5.65 -1.45
N GLN A 44 -7.12 -5.35 -1.90
CA GLN A 44 -7.90 -4.20 -1.43
C GLN A 44 -8.79 -4.57 -0.24
N THR A 45 -8.15 -5.05 0.82
CA THR A 45 -8.81 -5.47 2.06
C THR A 45 -8.37 -4.59 3.23
N THR A 46 -9.31 -4.10 4.03
CA THR A 46 -9.00 -3.24 5.18
C THR A 46 -8.27 -4.02 6.26
N PHE A 47 -7.32 -3.37 6.92
CA PHE A 47 -6.49 -4.02 7.94
C PHE A 47 -7.28 -4.58 9.14
N TYR A 48 -8.24 -3.83 9.68
CA TYR A 48 -8.97 -4.23 10.89
C TYR A 48 -10.32 -4.90 10.61
N GLY A 49 -11.09 -4.36 9.66
CA GLY A 49 -12.45 -4.80 9.42
C GLY A 49 -12.57 -5.97 8.44
N ASN A 50 -11.46 -6.40 7.84
CA ASN A 50 -11.43 -7.37 6.75
C ASN A 50 -12.44 -7.06 5.63
N CYS A 51 -12.76 -5.79 5.42
CA CYS A 51 -13.69 -5.33 4.41
C CYS A 51 -12.97 -5.11 3.10
N ASN A 52 -13.60 -5.51 2.00
CA ASN A 52 -13.17 -5.08 0.68
C ASN A 52 -13.40 -3.57 0.54
N TYR A 53 -12.49 -2.89 -0.13
CA TYR A 53 -12.64 -1.49 -0.46
C TYR A 53 -12.25 -1.23 -1.92
N ASN A 54 -12.70 -0.11 -2.47
CA ASN A 54 -12.44 0.29 -3.85
C ASN A 54 -12.07 1.77 -3.92
N TYR A 55 -10.85 2.07 -4.35
CA TYR A 55 -10.40 3.46 -4.51
C TYR A 55 -11.09 4.23 -5.65
N LYS A 56 -11.77 3.54 -6.57
CA LYS A 56 -12.51 4.18 -7.68
C LYS A 56 -13.79 4.87 -7.19
N ASP A 57 -14.47 4.32 -6.19
CA ASP A 57 -15.64 4.94 -5.59
C ASP A 57 -15.23 5.92 -4.49
N LYS A 58 -15.04 7.19 -4.86
CA LYS A 58 -14.65 8.24 -3.92
C LYS A 58 -15.75 8.59 -2.90
N SER A 59 -17.00 8.25 -3.18
CA SER A 59 -18.15 8.56 -2.32
C SER A 59 -18.40 7.49 -1.26
N ASN A 60 -18.03 6.24 -1.57
CA ASN A 60 -18.18 5.09 -0.71
C ASN A 60 -17.11 4.03 -1.02
N MET A 61 -15.90 4.24 -0.51
CA MET A 61 -14.78 3.33 -0.77
C MET A 61 -14.95 1.98 -0.09
N ILE A 62 -15.76 1.84 0.96
CA ILE A 62 -15.86 0.60 1.75
C ILE A 62 -17.06 -0.22 1.29
N VAL A 63 -16.82 -1.45 0.86
CA VAL A 63 -17.88 -2.41 0.50
C VAL A 63 -18.40 -3.08 1.77
N ARG A 64 -19.41 -2.49 2.41
CA ARG A 64 -19.88 -2.93 3.74
C ARG A 64 -20.43 -4.37 3.76
N GLU A 65 -21.02 -4.80 2.65
CA GLU A 65 -21.58 -6.14 2.49
C GLU A 65 -20.50 -7.24 2.59
N SER A 66 -19.24 -6.91 2.30
CA SER A 66 -18.14 -7.89 2.36
C SER A 66 -17.77 -8.33 3.78
N CYS A 67 -18.12 -7.56 4.81
CA CYS A 67 -17.63 -7.76 6.18
C CYS A 67 -18.66 -7.46 7.27
N GLY A 68 -19.81 -6.86 6.94
CA GLY A 68 -20.82 -6.44 7.91
C GLY A 68 -20.49 -5.17 8.70
N TYR A 69 -19.58 -4.33 8.19
CA TYR A 69 -19.17 -3.09 8.86
C TYR A 69 -20.35 -2.14 9.12
N LYS A 70 -20.53 -1.77 10.39
CA LYS A 70 -21.52 -0.78 10.86
C LYS A 70 -20.81 0.41 11.50
N PRO A 71 -20.89 1.61 10.92
CA PRO A 71 -20.22 2.77 11.49
C PRO A 71 -20.92 3.26 12.76
N ARG A 72 -20.13 3.70 13.73
CA ARG A 72 -20.64 4.30 14.99
C ARG A 72 -21.57 5.49 14.72
N ASN A 73 -21.19 6.35 13.78
CA ASN A 73 -21.96 7.52 13.36
C ASN A 73 -22.05 7.53 11.83
N GLU A 74 -23.19 7.16 11.28
CA GLU A 74 -23.45 7.19 9.82
C GLU A 74 -23.50 8.64 9.30
N TYR A 75 -24.04 9.55 10.11
CA TYR A 75 -24.20 10.96 9.81
C TYR A 75 -23.42 11.82 10.81
N THR A 76 -23.00 12.98 10.35
CA THR A 76 -22.43 14.04 11.19
C THR A 76 -23.54 14.70 12.02
N LYS A 77 -23.16 15.46 13.05
CA LYS A 77 -24.11 16.26 13.85
C LYS A 77 -24.97 17.24 13.03
N LYS A 78 -24.53 17.58 11.81
CA LYS A 78 -25.24 18.47 10.87
C LYS A 78 -26.09 17.71 9.84
N GLY A 79 -26.34 16.40 10.03
CA GLY A 79 -27.15 15.57 9.13
C GLY A 79 -26.46 15.12 7.83
N LYS A 80 -25.23 15.57 7.55
CA LYS A 80 -24.48 15.15 6.36
C LYS A 80 -23.86 13.77 6.55
N LYS A 81 -23.75 12.97 5.47
CA LYS A 81 -23.04 11.66 5.48
C LYS A 81 -21.64 11.81 6.07
N ASN A 82 -21.27 10.93 7.00
CA ASN A 82 -19.95 10.94 7.60
C ASN A 82 -18.91 10.33 6.63
N GLN A 83 -17.98 11.16 6.15
CA GLN A 83 -16.96 10.71 5.21
C GLN A 83 -15.95 9.73 5.83
N ARG A 84 -15.69 9.82 7.15
CA ARG A 84 -14.75 8.89 7.81
C ARG A 84 -15.25 7.45 7.80
N ALA A 85 -16.57 7.27 7.84
CA ALA A 85 -17.22 5.96 7.75
C ALA A 85 -17.25 5.37 6.32
N ARG A 86 -16.69 6.08 5.33
CA ARG A 86 -16.84 5.78 3.90
C ARG A 86 -15.52 5.84 3.11
N ARG A 87 -14.40 6.19 3.74
CA ARG A 87 -13.09 6.32 3.08
C ARG A 87 -12.01 5.56 3.82
N ILE A 88 -10.99 5.13 3.09
CA ILE A 88 -9.79 4.55 3.69
C ILE A 88 -8.86 5.68 4.15
N GLU A 89 -8.43 5.61 5.40
CA GLU A 89 -7.46 6.52 6.00
C GLU A 89 -6.18 5.75 6.29
N CYS A 90 -5.03 6.35 5.95
CA CYS A 90 -3.73 5.86 6.37
C CYS A 90 -3.28 6.77 7.52
N THR A 91 -3.27 6.24 8.73
CA THR A 91 -2.79 6.94 9.93
C THR A 91 -1.35 6.52 10.21
N CYS A 92 -0.50 7.50 10.50
CA CYS A 92 0.79 7.31 11.17
C CYS A 92 0.62 7.71 12.63
#